data_AF-W5ST04-F1
#
_entry.id   AF-W5ST04-F1
#
_cell.length_a   1.000
_cell.length_b   1.000
_cell.length_c   1.000
_cell.angle_alpha   90.00
_cell.angle_beta   90.00
_cell.angle_gamma   90.00
#
_symmetry.space_group_name_H-M   'P 1'
#
loop_
_entity.id
_entity.type
_entity.pdbx_description
1 polymer ?
#
loop_
_entity_poly.entity_id
_entity_poly.type
_entity_poly.pdbx_seq_one_letter_code
_entity_poly.pdbx_strand_id
1 'polypeptide(L)'
;MFSLKNLFTNKIPYIPIHKINPDEFILISNYLILSSSTIHNLLGIIMASGIPLTHLKDPFIKIFYTFNNNIITYTLSNGLQFQQYSLLEPNVIATSIKNLNKNILSSIHAYKINYIAKNIFNFSITTKHIISIYSLIAKSKNTFNNIYYNNTHLNILLDNQPCILDLYEKINYIKSFNRLKLNKNNLDLFKNHTNKNLSTIASLVESFFLDQTSNKNLHTLKSYINLHLKQLGIPYKSTNRLQKQLLSHIFL
;
A
#
# COMPACT_ATOMS: atom_id res chain seq x y z
N MET A 1 30.20 43.28 -32.43
CA MET A 1 29.68 43.58 -31.08
C MET A 1 28.32 42.88 -30.94
N PHE A 2 28.33 41.61 -30.55
CA PHE A 2 27.11 40.79 -30.43
C PHE A 2 26.45 41.06 -29.08
N SER A 3 25.21 41.53 -29.11
CA SER A 3 24.39 41.79 -27.92
C SER A 3 23.83 40.48 -27.38
N LEU A 4 24.44 39.95 -26.32
CA LEU A 4 23.91 38.87 -25.48
C LEU A 4 22.82 39.42 -24.55
N LYS A 5 21.67 39.84 -25.11
CA LYS A 5 20.53 40.34 -24.31
C LYS A 5 19.34 39.39 -24.18
N ASN A 6 19.45 38.15 -24.65
CA ASN A 6 18.36 37.17 -24.56
C ASN A 6 18.84 35.81 -24.01
N LEU A 7 19.09 35.72 -22.71
CA LEU A 7 19.09 34.44 -22.00
C LEU A 7 18.64 34.71 -20.57
N PHE A 8 17.74 33.86 -20.05
CA PHE A 8 17.09 33.95 -18.73
C PHE A 8 15.86 34.86 -18.62
N THR A 9 14.87 34.62 -19.47
CA THR A 9 13.49 34.66 -18.94
C THR A 9 13.36 33.50 -17.96
N ASN A 10 13.49 33.79 -16.65
CA ASN A 10 13.09 32.88 -15.59
C ASN A 10 11.59 32.61 -15.72
N LYS A 11 11.20 31.64 -16.55
CA LYS A 11 9.85 31.07 -16.49
C LYS A 11 9.76 30.41 -15.11
N ILE A 12 9.07 31.07 -14.18
CA ILE A 12 8.69 30.48 -12.90
C ILE A 12 8.05 29.14 -13.26
N PRO A 13 8.59 28.00 -12.80
CA PRO A 13 8.02 26.72 -13.14
C PRO A 13 6.58 26.70 -12.64
N TYR A 14 5.64 26.43 -13.54
CA TYR A 14 4.25 26.21 -13.17
C TYR A 14 4.20 24.98 -12.26
N ILE A 15 3.88 25.18 -10.98
CA ILE A 15 3.70 24.08 -10.04
C ILE A 15 2.20 23.76 -10.02
N PRO A 16 1.76 22.62 -10.59
CA PRO A 16 0.34 22.30 -10.66
C PRO A 16 -0.26 22.16 -9.27
N ILE A 17 -1.51 22.61 -9.12
CA ILE A 17 -2.30 22.34 -7.92
C ILE A 17 -2.82 20.90 -7.99
N HIS A 18 -2.44 20.09 -7.01
CA HIS A 18 -2.91 18.72 -6.83
C HIS A 18 -4.21 18.73 -6.02
N LYS A 19 -5.31 18.48 -6.71
CA LYS A 19 -6.62 18.28 -6.10
C LYS A 19 -6.74 16.85 -5.58
N ILE A 20 -7.09 16.70 -4.31
CA ILE A 20 -7.19 15.41 -3.63
C ILE A 20 -8.58 15.22 -3.06
N ASN A 21 -9.20 14.11 -3.42
CA ASN A 21 -10.42 13.64 -2.79
C ASN A 21 -10.10 12.97 -1.44
N PRO A 22 -10.58 13.51 -0.30
CA PRO A 22 -10.34 12.91 1.01
C PRO A 22 -10.87 11.48 1.13
N ASP A 23 -12.02 11.17 0.54
CA ASP A 23 -12.66 9.86 0.65
C ASP A 23 -11.89 8.81 -0.17
N GLU A 24 -11.46 9.14 -1.38
CA GLU A 24 -10.59 8.25 -2.17
C GLU A 24 -9.24 8.01 -1.47
N PHE A 25 -8.67 9.06 -0.87
CA PHE A 25 -7.42 8.95 -0.11
C PHE A 25 -7.58 7.99 1.09
N ILE A 26 -8.66 8.14 1.86
CA ILE A 26 -8.96 7.28 3.01
C ILE A 26 -9.25 5.84 2.54
N LEU A 27 -10.04 5.67 1.48
CA LEU A 27 -10.37 4.36 0.91
C LEU A 27 -9.12 3.60 0.48
N ILE A 28 -8.21 4.25 -0.26
CA ILE A 28 -6.94 3.66 -0.66
C ILE A 28 -6.10 3.29 0.57
N SER A 29 -6.04 4.17 1.58
CA SER A 29 -5.29 3.89 2.81
C SER A 29 -5.79 2.63 3.52
N ASN A 30 -7.11 2.41 3.53
CA ASN A 30 -7.76 1.24 4.11
C ASN A 30 -7.37 -0.06 3.40
N TYR A 31 -7.24 -0.06 2.07
CA TYR A 31 -6.78 -1.25 1.36
C TYR A 31 -5.27 -1.48 1.52
N LEU A 32 -4.47 -0.42 1.50
CA LEU A 32 -3.02 -0.51 1.64
C LEU A 32 -2.61 -1.03 3.02
N ILE A 33 -3.29 -0.61 4.09
CA ILE A 33 -2.93 -0.99 5.46
C ILE A 33 -3.16 -2.48 5.74
N LEU A 34 -3.94 -3.18 4.91
CA LEU A 34 -4.20 -4.62 5.00
C LEU A 34 -3.26 -5.47 4.13
N SER A 35 -2.42 -4.83 3.32
CA SER A 35 -1.49 -5.51 2.41
C SER A 35 -0.40 -6.27 3.19
N SER A 36 -0.05 -7.48 2.70
CA SER A 36 1.13 -8.22 3.17
C SER A 36 2.46 -7.64 2.67
N SER A 37 2.44 -6.86 1.58
CA SER A 37 3.63 -6.15 1.11
C SER A 37 3.98 -5.03 2.09
N THR A 38 5.17 -5.08 2.69
CA THR A 38 5.64 -4.09 3.66
C THR A 38 5.62 -2.65 3.11
N ILE A 39 5.94 -2.45 1.82
CA ILE A 39 5.99 -1.10 1.24
C ILE A 39 4.58 -0.53 1.07
N HIS A 40 3.63 -1.34 0.60
CA HIS A 40 2.21 -0.94 0.51
C HIS A 40 1.62 -0.70 1.90
N ASN A 41 1.91 -1.59 2.85
CA ASN A 41 1.46 -1.45 4.25
C ASN A 41 1.99 -0.16 4.89
N LEU A 42 3.29 0.16 4.72
CA LEU A 42 3.88 1.42 5.17
C LEU A 42 3.20 2.63 4.55
N LEU A 43 2.91 2.61 3.23
CA LEU A 43 2.17 3.69 2.58
C LEU A 43 0.79 3.88 3.22
N GLY A 44 0.05 2.79 3.43
CA GLY A 44 -1.26 2.82 4.10
C GLY A 44 -1.19 3.39 5.52
N ILE A 45 -0.19 2.98 6.32
CA ILE A 45 0.02 3.51 7.67
C ILE A 45 0.30 5.01 7.62
N ILE A 46 1.21 5.48 6.74
CA ILE A 46 1.55 6.91 6.62
C ILE A 46 0.31 7.71 6.20
N MET A 47 -0.47 7.21 5.24
CA MET A 47 -1.71 7.87 4.79
C MET A 47 -2.75 7.95 5.91
N ALA A 48 -2.95 6.86 6.66
CA ALA A 48 -4.01 6.77 7.66
C ALA A 48 -3.69 7.51 8.97
N SER A 49 -2.40 7.63 9.31
CA SER A 49 -1.96 8.16 10.61
C SER A 49 -1.09 9.40 10.53
N GLY A 50 -0.54 9.76 9.37
CA GLY A 50 0.41 10.87 9.27
C GLY A 50 1.77 10.62 9.93
N ILE A 51 2.01 9.43 10.52
CA ILE A 51 3.29 9.11 11.14
C ILE A 51 4.36 9.02 10.04
N PRO A 52 5.45 9.80 10.11
CA PRO A 52 6.46 9.81 9.06
C PRO A 52 7.22 8.49 9.01
N LEU A 53 7.71 8.12 7.82
CA LEU A 53 8.50 6.89 7.61
C LEU A 53 9.70 6.79 8.57
N THR A 54 10.35 7.92 8.88
CA THR A 54 11.47 7.97 9.82
C THR A 54 11.09 7.49 11.22
N HIS A 55 9.89 7.82 11.69
CA HIS A 55 9.37 7.37 12.98
C HIS A 55 8.94 5.90 12.91
N LEU A 56 8.29 5.48 11.82
CA LEU A 56 7.89 4.07 11.63
C LEU A 56 9.08 3.10 11.58
N LYS A 57 10.24 3.59 11.13
CA LYS A 57 11.51 2.87 11.12
C LYS A 57 12.16 2.71 12.48
N ASP A 58 11.70 3.44 13.50
CA ASP A 58 12.20 3.25 14.85
C ASP A 58 11.90 1.79 15.32
N PRO A 59 12.93 1.03 15.70
CA PRO A 59 12.77 -0.38 16.07
C PRO A 59 11.96 -0.57 17.35
N PHE A 60 11.94 0.43 18.23
CA PHE A 60 11.29 0.40 19.54
C PHE A 60 10.08 1.33 19.64
N ILE A 61 9.52 1.75 18.49
CA ILE A 61 8.27 2.52 18.48
C ILE A 61 7.18 1.79 19.27
N LYS A 62 6.68 2.44 20.33
CA LYS A 62 5.55 1.96 21.12
C LYS A 62 4.30 2.69 20.66
N ILE A 63 3.21 1.97 20.46
CA ILE A 63 1.95 2.54 20.00
C ILE A 63 0.80 2.15 20.91
N PHE A 64 0.01 3.15 21.26
CA PHE A 64 -1.16 3.09 22.13
C PHE A 64 -2.33 3.76 21.42
N TYR A 65 -3.53 3.28 21.68
CA TYR A 65 -4.75 3.87 21.13
C TYR A 65 -5.89 3.72 22.13
N THR A 66 -6.89 4.59 22.02
CA THR A 66 -8.13 4.52 22.79
C THR A 66 -9.29 4.18 21.86
N PHE A 67 -10.17 3.26 22.27
CA PHE A 67 -11.26 2.79 21.41
C PHE A 67 -12.29 3.87 21.06
N ASN A 68 -12.44 4.88 21.91
CA ASN A 68 -13.51 5.87 21.79
C ASN A 68 -13.08 7.15 21.06
N ASN A 69 -11.78 7.31 20.76
CA ASN A 69 -11.26 8.49 20.11
C ASN A 69 -10.47 8.07 18.86
N ASN A 70 -10.62 8.82 17.77
CA ASN A 70 -9.80 8.66 16.56
C ASN A 70 -8.37 9.18 16.78
N ILE A 71 -7.71 8.71 17.83
CA ILE A 71 -6.42 9.21 18.30
C ILE A 71 -5.50 8.03 18.55
N ILE A 72 -4.28 8.17 18.04
CA ILE A 72 -3.16 7.27 18.29
C ILE A 72 -2.08 8.06 19.01
N THR A 73 -1.52 7.45 20.04
CA THR A 73 -0.34 7.94 20.74
C THR A 73 0.82 7.01 20.47
N TYR A 74 1.98 7.55 20.13
CA TYR A 74 3.18 6.73 19.94
C TYR A 74 4.41 7.39 20.55
N THR A 75 5.33 6.55 21.02
CA THR A 75 6.57 6.96 21.66
C THR A 75 7.75 6.34 20.90
N LEU A 76 8.75 7.16 20.59
CA LEU A 76 10.00 6.73 19.95
C LEU A 76 11.00 6.21 20.98
N SER A 77 12.06 5.56 20.50
CA SER A 77 13.16 5.04 21.31
C SER A 77 13.84 6.11 22.18
N ASN A 78 13.87 7.36 21.70
CA ASN A 78 14.43 8.50 22.43
C ASN A 78 13.48 9.09 23.50
N GLY A 79 12.31 8.48 23.73
CA GLY A 79 11.33 8.92 24.73
C GLY A 79 10.36 10.01 24.25
N LEU A 80 10.53 10.57 23.04
CA LEU A 80 9.57 11.53 22.50
C LEU A 80 8.23 10.87 22.25
N GLN A 81 7.17 11.48 22.78
CA GLN A 81 5.79 11.04 22.62
C GLN A 81 5.02 11.99 21.70
N PHE A 82 4.23 11.42 20.81
CA PHE A 82 3.42 12.12 19.83
C PHE A 82 1.97 11.63 19.91
N GLN A 83 1.04 12.52 19.60
CA GLN A 83 -0.38 12.22 19.53
C GLN A 83 -0.91 12.67 18.17
N GLN A 84 -1.70 11.82 17.52
CA GLN A 84 -2.04 11.99 16.12
C GLN A 84 -3.47 11.50 15.84
N TYR A 85 -4.22 12.25 15.04
CA TYR A 85 -5.56 11.84 14.61
C TYR A 85 -5.49 10.64 13.67
N SER A 86 -6.40 9.68 13.78
CA SER A 86 -6.47 8.52 12.89
C SER A 86 -7.58 8.69 11.85
N LEU A 87 -7.23 8.59 10.56
CA LEU A 87 -8.22 8.60 9.48
C LEU A 87 -8.97 7.26 9.34
N LEU A 88 -8.40 6.18 9.90
CA LEU A 88 -8.99 4.85 10.03
C LEU A 88 -9.16 4.49 11.51
N GLU A 89 -9.75 3.32 11.80
CA GLU A 89 -9.85 2.83 13.17
C GLU A 89 -8.45 2.70 13.82
N PRO A 90 -8.23 3.27 15.02
CA PRO A 90 -6.92 3.27 15.67
C PRO A 90 -6.31 1.88 15.90
N ASN A 91 -7.16 0.89 16.19
CA ASN A 91 -6.77 -0.51 16.40
C ASN A 91 -6.11 -1.13 15.15
N VAL A 92 -6.62 -0.84 13.94
CA VAL A 92 -6.10 -1.35 12.67
C VAL A 92 -4.71 -0.78 12.43
N ILE A 93 -4.54 0.53 12.63
CA ILE A 93 -3.24 1.20 12.45
C ILE A 93 -2.22 0.66 13.47
N ALA A 94 -2.61 0.59 14.75
CA ALA A 94 -1.73 0.10 15.81
C ALA A 94 -1.30 -1.35 15.58
N THR A 95 -2.22 -2.22 15.15
CA THR A 95 -1.93 -3.61 14.83
C THR A 95 -0.99 -3.72 13.64
N SER A 96 -1.22 -2.95 12.58
CA SER A 96 -0.33 -2.92 11.41
C SER A 96 1.08 -2.45 11.76
N ILE A 97 1.23 -1.42 12.60
CA ILE A 97 2.55 -0.94 13.06
C ILE A 97 3.28 -2.01 13.89
N LYS A 98 2.56 -2.71 14.78
CA LYS A 98 3.12 -3.82 15.58
C LYS A 98 3.59 -5.00 14.72
N ASN A 99 2.89 -5.27 13.63
CA ASN A 99 3.18 -6.38 12.72
C ASN A 99 4.29 -6.07 11.69
N LEU A 100 4.81 -4.84 11.64
CA LEU A 100 5.90 -4.51 10.72
C LEU A 100 7.17 -5.30 11.07
N ASN A 101 7.75 -5.95 10.06
CA ASN A 101 9.04 -6.63 10.21
C ASN A 101 10.17 -5.61 10.36
N LYS A 102 10.54 -5.33 11.61
CA LYS A 102 11.54 -4.32 12.00
C LYS A 102 12.91 -4.52 11.33
N ASN A 103 13.30 -5.77 11.08
CA ASN A 103 14.60 -6.10 10.48
C ASN A 103 14.75 -5.55 9.06
N ILE A 104 13.65 -5.45 8.32
CA ILE A 104 13.66 -5.00 6.91
C ILE A 104 13.43 -3.49 6.80
N LEU A 105 12.80 -2.86 7.79
CA LEU A 105 12.38 -1.45 7.73
C LEU A 105 13.54 -0.48 7.48
N SER A 106 14.71 -0.72 8.09
CA SER A 106 15.90 0.12 7.93
C SER A 106 16.27 0.31 6.46
N SER A 107 16.22 -0.76 5.67
CA SER A 107 16.56 -0.80 4.25
C SER A 107 15.52 -0.18 3.29
N ILE A 108 14.32 0.16 3.77
CA ILE A 108 13.25 0.66 2.91
C ILE A 108 13.44 2.16 2.66
N HIS A 109 13.83 2.53 1.45
CA HIS A 109 13.95 3.94 1.07
C HIS A 109 12.61 4.56 0.69
N ALA A 110 12.45 5.86 0.96
CA ALA A 110 11.23 6.61 0.66
C ALA A 110 10.84 6.58 -0.83
N TYR A 111 11.81 6.50 -1.75
CA TYR A 111 11.53 6.44 -3.19
C TYR A 111 10.66 5.23 -3.57
N LYS A 112 10.77 4.10 -2.84
CA LYS A 112 9.94 2.91 -3.09
C LYS A 112 8.47 3.18 -2.75
N ILE A 113 8.22 3.91 -1.66
CA ILE A 113 6.88 4.33 -1.26
C ILE A 113 6.34 5.37 -2.25
N ASN A 114 7.15 6.36 -2.61
CA ASN A 114 6.80 7.39 -3.59
C ASN A 114 6.43 6.78 -4.95
N TYR A 115 7.14 5.73 -5.39
CA TYR A 115 6.84 5.02 -6.62
C TYR A 115 5.44 4.41 -6.61
N ILE A 116 5.07 3.71 -5.53
CA ILE A 116 3.72 3.13 -5.39
C ILE A 116 2.68 4.24 -5.36
N ALA A 117 2.91 5.29 -4.56
CA ALA A 117 1.97 6.40 -4.45
C ALA A 117 1.79 7.12 -5.80
N LYS A 118 2.86 7.35 -6.56
CA LYS A 118 2.79 7.89 -7.93
C LYS A 118 1.92 7.03 -8.84
N ASN A 119 2.04 5.71 -8.75
CA ASN A 119 1.25 4.79 -9.56
C ASN A 119 -0.22 4.73 -9.14
N ILE A 120 -0.56 5.07 -7.89
CA ILE A 120 -1.95 5.14 -7.44
C ILE A 120 -2.56 6.47 -7.87
N PHE A 121 -1.93 7.58 -7.55
CA PHE A 121 -2.45 8.93 -7.77
C PHE A 121 -2.22 9.47 -9.19
N ASN A 122 -1.42 8.78 -10.01
CA ASN A 122 -1.04 9.17 -11.38
C ASN A 122 -0.32 10.53 -11.51
N PHE A 123 0.27 11.03 -10.42
CA PHE A 123 1.18 12.18 -10.44
C PHE A 123 2.33 11.99 -9.46
N SER A 124 3.40 12.76 -9.62
CA SER A 124 4.57 12.70 -8.75
C SER A 124 4.21 13.14 -7.33
N ILE A 125 4.12 12.19 -6.41
CA ILE A 125 3.80 12.42 -5.01
C ILE A 125 4.90 11.84 -4.12
N THR A 126 5.26 12.56 -3.06
CA THR A 126 6.25 12.10 -2.08
C THR A 126 5.61 11.83 -0.74
N THR A 127 6.30 11.09 0.14
CA THR A 127 5.88 10.90 1.53
C THR A 127 5.62 12.22 2.27
N LYS A 128 6.34 13.31 1.95
CA LYS A 128 6.05 14.65 2.51
C LYS A 128 4.70 15.20 2.05
N HIS A 129 4.37 15.03 0.76
CA HIS A 129 3.06 15.40 0.23
C HIS A 129 1.96 14.56 0.89
N ILE A 130 2.16 13.26 1.05
CA ILE A 130 1.19 12.36 1.70
C ILE A 130 0.90 12.79 3.13
N ILE A 131 1.93 13.10 3.93
CA ILE A 131 1.76 13.60 5.30
C ILE A 131 0.98 14.92 5.29
N SER A 132 1.28 15.80 4.33
CA SER A 132 0.58 17.10 4.20
C SER A 132 -0.89 16.93 3.82
N ILE A 133 -1.20 16.03 2.89
CA ILE A 133 -2.58 15.65 2.54
C ILE A 133 -3.30 15.14 3.79
N TYR A 134 -2.70 14.18 4.50
CA TYR A 134 -3.23 13.65 5.75
C TYR A 134 -3.53 14.79 6.75
N SER A 135 -2.59 15.73 6.95
CA SER A 135 -2.77 16.83 7.89
C SER A 135 -3.94 17.75 7.51
N LEU A 136 -4.13 18.01 6.21
CA LEU A 136 -5.27 18.80 5.72
C LEU A 136 -6.59 18.07 5.99
N ILE A 137 -6.67 16.76 5.71
CA ILE A 137 -7.86 15.94 5.96
C ILE A 137 -8.17 15.83 7.46
N ALA A 138 -7.15 15.61 8.29
CA ALA A 138 -7.33 15.54 9.74
C ALA A 138 -7.85 16.88 10.29
N LYS A 139 -7.32 18.00 9.79
CA LYS A 139 -7.80 19.34 10.16
C LYS A 139 -9.24 19.56 9.73
N SER A 140 -9.62 19.16 8.52
CA SER A 140 -10.98 19.29 8.01
C SER A 140 -12.00 18.44 8.78
N LYS A 141 -11.59 17.30 9.35
CA LYS A 141 -12.46 16.50 10.22
C LYS A 141 -12.62 17.07 11.63
N ASN A 142 -11.61 17.78 12.14
CA ASN A 142 -11.66 18.42 13.45
C ASN A 142 -12.43 19.75 13.47
N THR A 143 -12.64 20.36 12.30
CA THR A 143 -13.31 21.65 12.17
C THR A 143 -14.52 21.44 11.26
N PHE A 144 -15.74 21.54 11.80
CA PHE A 144 -17.00 21.33 11.08
C PHE A 144 -17.26 22.33 9.92
N ASN A 145 -16.25 23.09 9.49
CA ASN A 145 -16.36 24.08 8.43
C ASN A 145 -15.67 23.56 7.16
N ASN A 146 -16.39 23.63 6.04
CA ASN A 146 -15.90 23.47 4.67
C ASN A 146 -14.91 24.59 4.29
N ILE A 147 -13.84 24.72 5.05
CA ILE A 147 -12.75 25.65 4.73
C ILE A 147 -11.90 24.95 3.67
N TYR A 148 -11.68 25.61 2.55
CA TYR A 148 -10.71 25.17 1.56
C TYR A 148 -9.33 25.08 2.21
N TYR A 149 -8.92 23.86 2.55
CA TYR A 149 -7.62 23.60 3.16
C TYR A 149 -6.56 23.57 2.08
N ASN A 150 -5.80 24.66 1.97
CA ASN A 150 -4.67 24.80 1.04
C ASN A 150 -3.35 24.73 1.82
N ASN A 151 -2.43 23.89 1.37
CA ASN A 151 -1.02 24.00 1.74
C ASN A 151 -0.27 24.66 0.57
N THR A 152 -0.10 25.98 0.66
CA THR A 152 0.51 26.82 -0.39
C THR A 152 1.95 26.46 -0.72
N HIS A 153 2.65 25.76 0.18
CA HIS A 153 4.03 25.32 -0.05
C HIS A 153 4.13 24.04 -0.89
N LEU A 154 3.06 23.25 -0.97
CA LEU A 154 3.03 21.96 -1.69
C LEU A 154 1.91 21.88 -2.73
N ASN A 155 1.16 22.96 -2.92
CA ASN A 155 0.07 23.09 -3.89
C ASN A 155 -0.94 21.94 -3.83
N ILE A 156 -1.33 21.56 -2.61
CA ILE A 156 -2.36 20.55 -2.38
C ILE A 156 -3.67 21.24 -2.00
N LEU A 157 -4.76 20.84 -2.65
CA LEU A 157 -6.12 21.29 -2.38
C LEU A 157 -7.02 20.08 -2.13
N LEU A 158 -7.83 20.11 -1.07
CA LEU A 158 -8.90 19.12 -0.90
C LEU A 158 -10.09 19.48 -1.81
N ASP A 159 -10.56 18.52 -2.59
CA ASP A 159 -11.67 18.67 -3.53
C ASP A 159 -12.50 17.38 -3.53
N ASN A 160 -13.82 17.46 -3.55
CA ASN A 160 -14.69 16.27 -3.53
C ASN A 160 -14.80 15.58 -4.91
N GLN A 161 -14.19 16.17 -5.95
CA GLN A 161 -14.13 15.55 -7.27
C GLN A 161 -13.21 14.31 -7.26
N PRO A 162 -13.58 13.22 -7.95
CA PRO A 162 -12.69 12.07 -8.14
C PRO A 162 -11.33 12.50 -8.71
N CYS A 163 -10.23 12.01 -8.12
CA CYS A 163 -8.87 12.39 -8.49
C CYS A 163 -8.02 11.18 -8.94
N ILE A 164 -8.42 9.95 -8.57
CA ILE A 164 -7.72 8.72 -8.95
C ILE A 164 -8.34 8.12 -10.22
N LEU A 165 -7.58 8.10 -11.32
CA LEU A 165 -8.00 7.39 -12.54
C LEU A 165 -8.01 5.88 -12.29
N ASP A 166 -9.05 5.22 -12.81
CA ASP A 166 -9.24 3.76 -12.75
C ASP A 166 -9.17 3.21 -11.31
N LEU A 167 -9.82 3.91 -10.37
CA LEU A 167 -9.79 3.60 -8.94
C LEU A 167 -10.05 2.11 -8.63
N TYR A 168 -11.01 1.50 -9.34
CA TYR A 168 -11.31 0.07 -9.20
C TYR A 168 -10.11 -0.83 -9.54
N GLU A 169 -9.40 -0.54 -10.62
CA GLU A 169 -8.19 -1.27 -11.01
C GLU A 169 -7.06 -1.06 -10.00
N LYS A 170 -6.89 0.16 -9.49
CA LYS A 170 -5.92 0.45 -8.42
C LYS A 170 -6.22 -0.36 -7.16
N ILE A 171 -7.48 -0.45 -6.77
CA ILE A 171 -7.92 -1.25 -5.61
C ILE A 171 -7.63 -2.73 -5.86
N ASN A 172 -7.94 -3.27 -7.04
CA ASN A 172 -7.64 -4.67 -7.38
C ASN A 172 -6.14 -4.96 -7.37
N TYR A 173 -5.34 -4.03 -7.88
CA TYR A 173 -3.89 -4.10 -7.78
C TYR A 173 -3.44 -4.15 -6.30
N ILE A 174 -3.95 -3.28 -5.43
CA ILE A 174 -3.59 -3.29 -4.01
C ILE A 174 -4.01 -4.61 -3.34
N LYS A 175 -5.25 -5.06 -3.57
CA LYS A 175 -5.79 -6.33 -3.02
C LYS A 175 -4.97 -7.55 -3.42
N SER A 176 -4.30 -7.53 -4.56
CA SER A 176 -3.42 -8.63 -4.98
C SER A 176 -2.21 -8.85 -4.05
N PHE A 177 -1.90 -7.88 -3.18
CA PHE A 177 -0.90 -8.01 -2.11
C PHE A 177 -1.48 -8.43 -0.77
N ASN A 178 -2.78 -8.67 -0.65
CA ASN A 178 -3.37 -9.18 0.59
C ASN A 178 -2.83 -10.57 0.91
N ARG A 179 -2.79 -10.89 2.21
CA ARG A 179 -2.42 -12.22 2.67
C ARG A 179 -3.44 -13.23 2.15
N LEU A 180 -2.97 -14.27 1.47
CA LEU A 180 -3.83 -15.32 0.97
C LEU A 180 -4.32 -16.22 2.11
N LYS A 181 -5.63 -16.50 2.14
CA LYS A 181 -6.23 -17.49 3.03
C LYS A 181 -6.62 -18.71 2.22
N LEU A 182 -5.85 -19.78 2.37
CA LEU A 182 -6.04 -21.01 1.61
C LEU A 182 -7.26 -21.80 2.12
N ASN A 183 -8.19 -22.12 1.22
CA ASN A 183 -9.21 -23.13 1.46
C ASN A 183 -8.63 -24.53 1.16
N LYS A 184 -8.26 -25.26 2.22
CA LYS A 184 -7.63 -26.59 2.12
C LYS A 184 -8.55 -27.61 1.44
N ASN A 185 -9.83 -27.63 1.80
CA ASN A 185 -10.79 -28.59 1.23
C ASN A 185 -10.90 -28.43 -0.28
N ASN A 186 -11.01 -27.19 -0.76
CA ASN A 186 -11.05 -26.93 -2.20
C ASN A 186 -9.72 -27.31 -2.86
N LEU A 187 -8.58 -27.02 -2.22
CA LEU A 187 -7.27 -27.39 -2.75
C LEU A 187 -7.11 -28.92 -2.92
N ASP A 188 -7.58 -29.71 -1.96
CA ASP A 188 -7.49 -31.18 -2.00
C ASP A 188 -8.31 -31.77 -3.14
N LEU A 189 -9.46 -31.18 -3.49
CA LEU A 189 -10.23 -31.55 -4.69
C LEU A 189 -9.40 -31.36 -5.97
N PHE A 190 -8.64 -30.26 -6.07
CA PHE A 190 -7.78 -30.00 -7.22
C PHE A 190 -6.54 -30.91 -7.27
N LYS A 191 -5.96 -31.25 -6.11
CA LYS A 191 -4.83 -32.21 -6.03
C LYS A 191 -5.21 -33.59 -6.57
N ASN A 192 -6.43 -34.03 -6.31
CA ASN A 192 -6.93 -35.34 -6.74
C ASN A 192 -7.58 -35.33 -8.14
N HIS A 193 -7.48 -34.23 -8.88
CA HIS A 193 -8.10 -34.12 -10.20
C HIS A 193 -7.37 -34.96 -11.26
N THR A 194 -8.13 -35.56 -12.17
CA THR A 194 -7.64 -36.34 -13.32
C THR A 194 -6.72 -35.57 -14.28
N ASN A 195 -6.77 -34.23 -14.29
CA ASN A 195 -5.92 -33.41 -15.13
C ASN A 195 -4.57 -33.23 -14.42
N LYS A 196 -3.53 -33.91 -14.92
CA LYS A 196 -2.19 -33.91 -14.32
C LYS A 196 -1.64 -32.50 -14.08
N ASN A 197 -1.78 -31.60 -15.05
CA ASN A 197 -1.27 -30.22 -14.91
C ASN A 197 -1.99 -29.46 -13.78
N LEU A 198 -3.32 -29.65 -13.68
CA LEU A 198 -4.13 -29.01 -12.64
C LEU A 198 -3.75 -29.54 -11.24
N SER A 199 -3.59 -30.87 -11.12
CA SER A 199 -3.11 -31.54 -9.91
C SER A 199 -1.71 -31.08 -9.52
N THR A 200 -0.78 -30.99 -10.48
CA THR A 200 0.58 -30.47 -10.25
C THR A 200 0.56 -29.02 -9.73
N ILE A 201 -0.26 -28.14 -10.34
CA ILE A 201 -0.41 -26.76 -9.87
C ILE A 201 -0.96 -26.72 -8.44
N ALA A 202 -1.93 -27.57 -8.12
CA ALA A 202 -2.50 -27.66 -6.77
C ALA A 202 -1.45 -28.08 -5.72
N SER A 203 -0.63 -29.08 -6.04
CA SER A 203 0.46 -29.51 -5.17
C SER A 203 1.52 -28.41 -4.98
N LEU A 204 1.86 -27.65 -6.02
CA LEU A 204 2.77 -26.50 -5.91
C LEU A 204 2.19 -25.39 -5.01
N VAL A 205 0.88 -25.15 -5.07
CA VAL A 205 0.23 -24.21 -4.14
C VAL A 205 0.40 -24.70 -2.71
N GLU A 206 0.15 -25.98 -2.42
CA GLU A 206 0.35 -26.53 -1.08
C GLU A 206 1.79 -26.32 -0.58
N SER A 207 2.78 -26.68 -1.42
CA SER A 207 4.20 -26.50 -1.10
C SER A 207 4.55 -25.03 -0.78
N PHE A 208 4.01 -24.08 -1.54
CA PHE A 208 4.18 -22.65 -1.26
C PHE A 208 3.64 -22.24 0.12
N PHE A 209 2.53 -22.82 0.58
CA PHE A 209 1.99 -22.54 1.92
C PHE A 209 2.71 -23.28 3.03
N LEU A 210 3.37 -24.39 2.76
CA LEU A 210 4.23 -25.10 3.73
C LEU A 210 5.59 -24.41 3.92
N ASP A 211 6.10 -23.77 2.87
CA ASP A 211 7.35 -23.02 2.93
C ASP A 211 7.27 -21.86 3.95
N GLN A 212 8.35 -21.61 4.69
CA GLN A 212 8.40 -20.63 5.79
C GLN A 212 8.60 -19.18 5.29
N THR A 213 8.47 -18.93 3.99
CA THR A 213 8.63 -17.60 3.41
C THR A 213 7.58 -16.61 3.94
N SER A 214 8.04 -15.39 4.24
CA SER A 214 7.30 -14.41 5.04
C SER A 214 6.26 -13.59 4.25
N ASN A 215 6.12 -13.77 2.94
CA ASN A 215 5.22 -12.97 2.09
C ASN A 215 4.36 -13.85 1.18
N LYS A 216 3.21 -14.29 1.69
CA LYS A 216 2.24 -15.14 0.96
C LYS A 216 1.11 -14.30 0.36
N ASN A 217 1.32 -13.83 -0.87
CA ASN A 217 0.33 -13.09 -1.67
C ASN A 217 0.21 -13.65 -3.09
N LEU A 218 -0.70 -13.10 -3.90
CA LEU A 218 -0.99 -13.62 -5.22
C LEU A 218 0.21 -13.50 -6.18
N HIS A 219 1.01 -12.45 -6.06
CA HIS A 219 2.20 -12.25 -6.91
C HIS A 219 3.29 -13.25 -6.59
N THR A 220 3.61 -13.43 -5.31
CA THR A 220 4.65 -14.39 -4.88
C THR A 220 4.24 -15.81 -5.19
N LEU A 221 2.96 -16.17 -5.01
CA LEU A 221 2.42 -17.46 -5.42
C LEU A 221 2.53 -17.70 -6.93
N LYS A 222 2.10 -16.74 -7.76
CA LYS A 222 2.22 -16.86 -9.22
C LYS A 222 3.66 -17.02 -9.66
N SER A 223 4.58 -16.24 -9.09
CA SER A 223 6.01 -16.35 -9.37
C SER A 223 6.55 -17.72 -8.99
N TYR A 224 6.18 -18.24 -7.81
CA TYR A 224 6.57 -19.55 -7.32
C TYR A 224 6.08 -20.66 -8.26
N ILE A 225 4.78 -20.68 -8.58
CA ILE A 225 4.19 -21.67 -9.48
C ILE A 225 4.90 -21.64 -10.84
N ASN A 226 5.07 -20.46 -11.43
CA ASN A 226 5.67 -20.33 -12.77
C ASN A 226 7.13 -20.78 -12.81
N LEU A 227 7.90 -20.48 -11.76
CA LEU A 227 9.29 -20.92 -11.63
C LEU A 227 9.37 -22.44 -11.58
N HIS A 228 8.56 -23.09 -10.76
CA HIS A 228 8.56 -24.54 -10.61
C HIS A 228 7.97 -25.27 -11.83
N LEU A 229 6.92 -24.74 -12.46
CA LEU A 229 6.40 -25.30 -13.72
C LEU A 229 7.45 -25.26 -14.83
N LYS A 230 8.23 -24.17 -14.91
CA LYS A 230 9.34 -24.06 -15.86
C LYS A 230 10.41 -25.12 -15.61
N GLN A 231 10.76 -25.38 -14.35
CA GLN A 231 11.71 -26.44 -13.98
C GLN A 231 11.22 -27.84 -14.37
N LEU A 232 9.90 -28.06 -14.34
CA LEU A 232 9.26 -29.30 -14.77
C LEU A 232 9.07 -29.39 -16.30
N GLY A 233 9.53 -28.40 -17.08
CA GLY A 233 9.34 -28.36 -18.53
C GLY A 233 7.90 -28.06 -18.97
N ILE A 234 7.03 -27.59 -18.08
CA ILE A 234 5.63 -27.28 -18.36
C ILE A 234 5.50 -25.82 -18.80
N PRO A 235 5.05 -25.53 -20.04
CA PRO A 235 5.00 -24.16 -20.53
C PRO A 235 3.93 -23.32 -19.82
N TYR A 236 4.26 -22.07 -19.49
CA TYR A 236 3.34 -21.13 -18.83
C TYR A 236 2.04 -20.91 -19.63
N LYS A 237 2.15 -20.78 -20.96
CA LYS A 237 1.01 -20.50 -21.85
C LYS A 237 -0.09 -21.57 -21.73
N SER A 238 0.27 -22.84 -21.50
CA SER A 238 -0.69 -23.93 -21.38
C SER A 238 -1.31 -24.04 -19.97
N THR A 239 -0.74 -23.37 -18.97
CA THR A 239 -1.16 -23.48 -17.57
C THR A 239 -1.86 -22.24 -17.03
N ASN A 240 -1.77 -21.08 -17.68
CA ASN A 240 -2.38 -19.84 -17.21
C ASN A 240 -3.90 -19.94 -16.95
N ARG A 241 -4.65 -20.58 -17.86
CA ARG A 241 -6.10 -20.80 -17.66
C ARG A 241 -6.39 -21.69 -16.45
N LEU A 242 -5.63 -22.77 -16.29
CA LEU A 242 -5.75 -23.70 -15.16
C LEU A 242 -5.39 -23.02 -13.83
N GLN A 243 -4.33 -22.21 -13.81
CA GLN A 243 -3.97 -21.41 -12.64
C GLN A 243 -5.11 -20.47 -12.27
N LYS A 244 -5.67 -19.70 -13.22
CA LYS A 244 -6.79 -18.79 -12.92
C LYS A 244 -8.00 -19.52 -12.35
N GLN A 245 -8.38 -20.64 -12.97
CA GLN A 245 -9.49 -21.47 -12.50
C GLN A 245 -9.24 -21.99 -11.09
N LEU A 246 -8.07 -22.59 -10.82
CA LEU A 246 -7.76 -23.12 -9.50
C LEU A 246 -7.75 -21.99 -8.44
N LEU A 247 -7.02 -20.91 -8.71
CA LEU A 247 -6.84 -19.79 -7.77
C LEU A 247 -8.17 -19.15 -7.38
N SER A 248 -9.14 -19.05 -8.30
CA SER A 248 -10.46 -18.47 -8.01
C SER A 248 -11.32 -19.35 -7.10
N HIS A 249 -11.01 -20.63 -6.97
CA HIS A 249 -11.77 -21.57 -6.12
C HIS A 249 -11.09 -21.79 -4.75
N ILE A 250 -9.76 -21.63 -4.66
CA ILE A 250 -9.03 -21.90 -3.41
C ILE A 250 -8.80 -20.66 -2.55
N PHE A 251 -8.95 -19.46 -3.11
CA PHE A 251 -8.89 -18.19 -2.39
C PHE A 251 -10.26 -17.52 -2.45
N LEU A 252 -10.93 -17.50 -1.29
CA LEU A 252 -12.15 -16.74 -1.03
C LEU A 252 -11.81 -15.29 -0.68
#